data_AF-A0A9W8CKK7-F1
#
_entry.id   AF-A0A9W8CKK7-F1
#
_cell.length_a   1.000
_cell.length_b   1.000
_cell.length_c   1.000
_cell.angle_alpha   90.00
_cell.angle_beta   90.00
_cell.angle_gamma   90.00
#
_symmetry.space_group_name_H-M   'P 1'
#
loop_
_entity.id
_entity.type
_entity.pdbx_description
1 polymer ?
#
loop_
_entity_poly.entity_id
_entity_poly.type
_entity_poly.pdbx_seq_one_letter_code
_entity_poly.pdbx_strand_id
1 'polypeptide(L)'
;MDSKGGAQVQIRLVAKQQKYAVPDTPIVVPQQLQRYGLSEIVNHLLGNEKPVPFDFLAEGQFLRASIAEYLRQNGQSAENILTLEYVESMLPPTEIASYSHDDWISSVAAASSEEFVVGSYDGVVRLWNAQSECVAQLRGHDLAVKCVAAASASASASTHSKSKVEFISGSQDCTAVAWGTKRGQHKALYAARGHTDSIEAVAINPTSTHFATASADSTIRFWSLAPPKQSEDELLDAVAEAPSSKKRKGASAQTMTKAAVGTLTGHVGAVTSVCFNKDQESHVFSGGWDHSVRTWDVAAGVNLATHLCDRVVLDIDYSSHSRLVATGHADRSVRLWDPRADDGAVVKLRLTSHRGFVASVAWAPDSAYMLASASHDGSIKVWDIRSRPPLHTVYPSDPKDKGKKLLALDWHKSLLLAGGESGSLRIHSFNSQETVDAE
;
A
#
# COMPACT_ATOMS: atom_id res chain seq x y z
N MET A 1 25.35 -33.61 43.38
CA MET A 1 24.19 -32.84 42.90
C MET A 1 24.76 -31.62 42.21
N ASP A 2 25.21 -31.82 40.97
CA ASP A 2 25.90 -30.77 40.21
C ASP A 2 24.85 -29.91 39.51
N SER A 3 24.69 -28.69 40.01
CA SER A 3 23.93 -27.65 39.34
C SER A 3 24.57 -27.38 37.98
N LYS A 4 23.96 -27.86 36.91
CA LYS A 4 24.13 -27.29 35.56
C LYS A 4 23.55 -25.87 35.58
N GLY A 5 24.26 -24.94 36.24
CA GLY A 5 23.94 -23.52 36.24
C GLY A 5 24.27 -22.95 34.87
N GLY A 6 23.32 -23.04 33.93
CA GLY A 6 23.44 -22.34 32.65
C GLY A 6 23.60 -20.85 32.89
N ALA A 7 24.33 -20.16 32.00
CA ALA A 7 24.56 -18.72 32.11
C ALA A 7 23.23 -17.96 32.25
N GLN A 8 23.15 -17.04 33.21
CA GLN A 8 21.94 -16.28 33.54
C GLN A 8 22.11 -14.80 33.23
N VAL A 9 21.01 -14.09 33.11
CA VAL A 9 20.96 -12.64 32.87
C VAL A 9 19.77 -12.05 33.61
N GLN A 10 19.91 -10.82 34.10
CA GLN A 10 18.80 -10.06 34.66
C GLN A 10 18.06 -9.36 33.54
N ILE A 11 16.74 -9.55 33.47
CA ILE A 11 15.87 -8.85 32.52
C ILE A 11 14.83 -8.01 33.24
N ARG A 12 14.43 -6.91 32.62
CA ARG A 12 13.32 -6.06 33.03
C ARG A 12 12.26 -6.09 31.94
N LEU A 13 11.04 -6.51 32.27
CA LEU A 13 9.95 -6.64 31.32
C LEU A 13 9.10 -5.36 31.31
N VAL A 14 8.92 -4.77 30.13
CA VAL A 14 8.13 -3.55 29.95
C VAL A 14 7.02 -3.80 28.94
N ALA A 15 5.77 -3.67 29.37
CA ALA A 15 4.62 -3.78 28.46
C ALA A 15 4.38 -2.45 27.74
N LYS A 16 4.16 -2.49 26.42
CA LYS A 16 3.67 -1.31 25.70
C LYS A 16 2.18 -1.07 25.95
N GLN A 17 1.42 -2.15 26.12
CA GLN A 17 -0.02 -2.12 26.35
C GLN A 17 -0.30 -2.31 27.83
N GLN A 18 -1.05 -1.37 28.43
CA GLN A 18 -1.32 -1.38 29.86
C GLN A 18 -2.08 -2.63 30.33
N LYS A 19 -2.91 -3.23 29.46
CA LYS A 19 -3.62 -4.51 29.73
C LYS A 19 -2.67 -5.68 30.02
N TYR A 20 -1.42 -5.60 29.57
CA TYR A 20 -0.42 -6.64 29.76
C TYR A 20 0.68 -6.21 30.72
N ALA A 21 0.49 -5.19 31.55
CA ALA A 21 1.51 -4.74 32.48
C ALA A 21 1.83 -5.82 33.54
N VAL A 22 3.11 -6.21 33.61
CA VAL A 22 3.65 -7.07 34.68
C VAL A 22 4.40 -6.23 35.72
N PRO A 23 4.65 -6.76 36.93
CA PRO A 23 5.44 -6.06 37.94
C PRO A 23 6.80 -5.60 37.40
N ASP A 24 7.15 -4.35 37.70
CA ASP A 24 8.38 -3.70 37.24
C ASP A 24 9.59 -4.10 38.10
N THR A 25 9.77 -5.41 38.27
CA THR A 25 10.84 -6.01 39.07
C THR A 25 11.78 -6.80 38.16
N PRO A 26 13.11 -6.58 38.21
CA PRO A 26 14.05 -7.39 37.45
C PRO A 26 13.95 -8.87 37.84
N ILE A 27 13.91 -9.74 36.83
CA ILE A 27 13.88 -11.19 37.02
C ILE A 27 15.13 -11.82 36.41
N VAL A 28 15.63 -12.88 37.05
CA VAL A 28 16.79 -13.63 36.56
C VAL A 28 16.31 -14.76 35.67
N VAL A 29 16.83 -14.81 34.45
CA VAL A 29 16.41 -15.80 33.46
C VAL A 29 17.63 -16.45 32.76
N PRO A 30 17.51 -17.69 32.25
CA PRO A 30 18.59 -18.30 31.49
C PRO A 30 18.87 -17.58 30.17
N GLN A 31 20.14 -17.38 29.82
CA GLN A 31 20.54 -16.67 28.60
C GLN A 31 20.15 -17.41 27.31
N GLN A 32 19.97 -18.73 27.36
CA GLN A 32 19.49 -19.50 26.20
C GLN A 32 18.01 -19.28 25.87
N LEU A 33 17.26 -18.55 26.71
CA LEU A 33 15.86 -18.26 26.43
C LEU A 33 15.72 -17.49 25.12
N GLN A 34 14.69 -17.89 24.39
CA GLN A 34 14.25 -17.28 23.15
C GLN A 34 12.84 -16.72 23.35
N ARG A 35 12.28 -16.13 22.29
CA ARG A 35 10.92 -15.57 22.26
C ARG A 35 9.87 -16.45 22.96
N TYR A 36 9.82 -17.74 22.65
CA TYR A 36 8.79 -18.64 23.18
C TYR A 36 8.85 -18.76 24.71
N GLY A 37 10.03 -19.04 25.28
CA GLY A 37 10.17 -19.15 26.73
C GLY A 37 9.99 -17.81 27.46
N LEU A 38 10.38 -16.69 26.84
CA LEU A 38 10.06 -15.36 27.38
C LEU A 38 8.54 -15.10 27.37
N SER A 39 7.84 -15.54 26.32
CA SER A 39 6.38 -15.43 26.22
C SER A 39 5.68 -16.28 27.28
N GLU A 40 6.19 -17.47 27.60
CA GLU A 40 5.66 -18.31 28.69
C GLU A 40 5.80 -17.61 30.05
N ILE A 41 6.95 -16.98 30.31
CA ILE A 41 7.17 -16.21 31.54
C ILE A 41 6.15 -15.07 31.66
N VAL A 42 5.94 -14.30 30.60
CA VAL A 42 4.95 -13.20 30.61
C VAL A 42 3.54 -13.73 30.85
N ASN A 43 3.12 -14.81 30.18
CA ASN A 43 1.79 -15.39 30.40
C ASN A 43 1.61 -15.91 31.82
N HIS A 44 2.65 -16.52 32.41
CA HIS A 44 2.62 -16.95 33.80
C HIS A 44 2.50 -15.77 34.77
N LEU A 45 3.22 -14.67 34.53
CA LEU A 45 3.14 -13.45 35.34
C LEU A 45 1.77 -12.77 35.23
N LEU A 46 1.13 -12.84 34.07
CA LEU A 46 -0.21 -12.29 33.84
C LEU A 46 -1.34 -13.18 34.36
N GLY A 47 -1.07 -14.47 34.62
CA GLY A 47 -2.09 -15.44 35.01
C GLY A 47 -3.10 -15.74 33.90
N ASN A 48 -2.70 -15.61 32.63
CA ASN A 48 -3.59 -15.85 31.49
C ASN A 48 -3.98 -17.33 31.39
N GLU A 49 -5.28 -17.63 31.44
CA GLU A 49 -5.79 -19.00 31.20
C GLU A 49 -5.53 -19.47 29.76
N LYS A 50 -5.61 -18.54 28.80
CA LYS A 50 -5.29 -18.77 27.39
C LYS A 50 -3.98 -18.04 27.06
N PRO A 51 -2.90 -18.75 26.70
CA PRO A 51 -1.63 -18.12 26.38
C PRO A 51 -1.74 -17.16 25.19
N VAL A 52 -1.28 -15.92 25.38
CA VAL A 52 -1.14 -14.90 24.33
C VAL A 52 0.31 -14.91 23.83
N PRO A 53 0.57 -15.05 22.52
CA PRO A 53 1.93 -15.04 22.02
C PRO A 53 2.52 -13.62 22.07
N PHE A 54 3.70 -13.46 22.68
CA PHE A 54 4.41 -12.18 22.73
C PHE A 54 5.71 -12.20 21.92
N ASP A 55 6.00 -11.05 21.32
CA ASP A 55 7.30 -10.71 20.73
C ASP A 55 8.02 -9.73 21.66
N PHE A 56 9.35 -9.79 21.66
CA PHE A 56 10.20 -9.01 22.55
C PHE A 56 11.11 -8.09 21.74
N LEU A 57 11.28 -6.86 22.22
CA LEU A 57 12.18 -5.87 21.67
C LEU A 57 13.22 -5.50 22.72
N ALA A 58 14.48 -5.52 22.32
CA ALA A 58 15.60 -5.04 23.11
C ALA A 58 16.18 -3.81 22.39
N GLU A 59 16.21 -2.66 23.07
CA GLU A 59 16.63 -1.37 22.49
C GLU A 59 15.87 -1.01 21.19
N GLY A 60 14.57 -1.33 21.17
CA GLY A 60 13.69 -1.05 20.01
C GLY A 60 13.86 -2.00 18.83
N GLN A 61 14.65 -3.07 18.93
CA GLN A 61 14.80 -4.10 17.89
C GLN A 61 14.25 -5.45 18.36
N PHE A 62 13.57 -6.17 17.48
CA PHE A 62 13.03 -7.48 17.82
C PHE A 62 14.13 -8.50 18.16
N LEU A 63 13.95 -9.19 19.28
CA LEU A 63 14.75 -10.32 19.69
C LEU A 63 14.36 -11.56 18.86
N ARG A 64 15.16 -11.86 17.83
CA ARG A 64 14.95 -13.01 16.91
C ARG A 64 15.82 -14.23 17.23
N ALA A 65 16.70 -14.13 18.22
CA ALA A 65 17.60 -15.18 18.66
C ALA A 65 17.52 -15.37 20.19
N SER A 66 18.41 -16.19 20.76
CA SER A 66 18.55 -16.27 22.22
C SER A 66 19.11 -14.96 22.80
N ILE A 67 18.85 -14.71 24.09
CA ILE A 67 19.41 -13.54 24.78
C ILE A 67 20.95 -13.57 24.74
N ALA A 68 21.56 -14.75 24.91
CA ALA A 68 23.01 -14.95 24.78
C ALA A 68 23.53 -14.44 23.43
N GLU A 69 22.84 -14.79 22.34
CA GLU A 69 23.23 -14.41 21.00
C GLU A 69 23.03 -12.91 20.74
N TYR A 70 21.94 -12.33 21.24
CA TYR A 70 21.72 -10.88 21.17
C TYR A 70 22.82 -10.09 21.88
N LEU A 71 23.15 -10.47 23.13
CA LEU A 71 24.21 -9.82 23.90
C LEU A 71 25.56 -9.92 23.17
N ARG A 72 25.87 -11.11 22.62
CA ARG A 72 27.09 -11.34 21.84
C ARG A 72 27.15 -10.48 20.58
N GLN A 73 26.05 -10.38 19.83
CA GLN A 73 25.98 -9.60 18.59
C GLN A 73 26.12 -8.10 18.84
N ASN A 74 25.59 -7.61 19.97
CA ASN A 74 25.61 -6.20 20.33
C ASN A 74 26.77 -5.83 21.26
N GLY A 75 27.68 -6.76 21.58
CA GLY A 75 28.83 -6.52 22.45
C GLY A 75 28.44 -6.15 23.89
N GLN A 76 27.26 -6.58 24.36
CA GLN A 76 26.74 -6.26 25.69
C GLN A 76 27.14 -7.30 26.73
N SER A 77 27.41 -6.83 27.95
CA SER A 77 27.69 -7.71 29.10
C SER A 77 26.40 -8.32 29.63
N ALA A 78 26.45 -9.60 30.01
CA ALA A 78 25.35 -10.28 30.70
C ALA A 78 25.17 -9.82 32.16
N GLU A 79 26.09 -9.01 32.70
CA GLU A 79 25.99 -8.42 34.04
C GLU A 79 25.01 -7.25 34.10
N ASN A 80 24.71 -6.63 32.96
CA ASN A 80 23.77 -5.52 32.88
C ASN A 80 22.33 -6.03 32.82
N ILE A 81 21.41 -5.25 33.39
CA ILE A 81 19.98 -5.52 33.29
C ILE A 81 19.52 -5.21 31.86
N LEU A 82 19.05 -6.24 31.15
CA LEU A 82 18.52 -6.11 29.80
C LEU A 82 17.02 -5.74 29.87
N THR A 83 16.66 -4.56 29.36
CA THR A 83 15.26 -4.16 29.28
C THR A 83 14.63 -4.75 28.02
N LEU A 84 13.57 -5.53 28.20
CA LEU A 84 12.80 -6.14 27.14
C LEU A 84 11.40 -5.52 27.11
N GLU A 85 11.14 -4.70 26.10
CA GLU A 85 9.78 -4.29 25.75
C GLU A 85 9.07 -5.47 25.10
N TYR A 86 7.82 -5.77 25.44
CA TYR A 86 7.05 -6.81 24.76
C TYR A 86 5.73 -6.31 24.22
N VAL A 87 5.34 -6.91 23.10
CA VAL A 87 4.13 -6.62 22.35
C VAL A 87 3.49 -7.93 21.92
N GLU A 88 2.17 -7.92 21.74
CA GLU A 88 1.45 -9.05 21.18
C GLU A 88 2.03 -9.44 19.80
N SER A 89 2.26 -10.73 19.59
CA SER A 89 2.81 -11.23 18.32
C SER A 89 1.76 -11.08 17.24
N MET A 90 2.16 -10.50 16.11
CA MET A 90 1.27 -10.45 14.95
C MET A 90 1.10 -11.87 14.37
N LEU A 91 -0.14 -12.34 14.31
CA LEU A 91 -0.48 -13.58 13.64
C LEU A 91 -0.14 -13.51 12.14
N PRO A 92 0.27 -14.64 11.53
CA PRO A 92 0.52 -14.66 10.10
C PRO A 92 -0.77 -14.32 9.34
N PRO A 93 -0.72 -13.46 8.31
CA PRO A 93 -1.89 -13.16 7.51
C PRO A 93 -2.40 -14.44 6.83
N THR A 94 -3.70 -14.67 6.94
CA THR A 94 -4.36 -15.84 6.36
C THR A 94 -5.10 -15.45 5.10
N GLU A 95 -4.91 -16.20 4.01
CA GLU A 95 -5.71 -16.04 2.79
C GLU A 95 -7.16 -16.43 3.09
N ILE A 96 -8.08 -15.47 3.02
CA ILE A 96 -9.51 -15.67 3.31
C ILE A 96 -10.34 -15.83 2.04
N ALA A 97 -9.85 -15.31 0.91
CA ALA A 97 -10.54 -15.39 -0.38
C ALA A 97 -9.59 -15.22 -1.56
N SER A 98 -9.97 -15.78 -2.71
CA SER A 98 -9.29 -15.63 -4.00
C SER A 98 -10.30 -15.52 -5.13
N TYR A 99 -10.27 -14.43 -5.91
CA TYR A 99 -11.21 -14.17 -7.01
C TYR A 99 -10.50 -14.26 -8.37
N SER A 100 -10.93 -15.20 -9.20
CA SER A 100 -10.33 -15.46 -10.51
C SER A 100 -10.75 -14.44 -11.57
N HIS A 101 -9.79 -14.03 -12.36
CA HIS A 101 -9.93 -13.18 -13.55
C HIS A 101 -9.39 -13.91 -14.78
N ASP A 102 -9.90 -13.53 -15.95
CA ASP A 102 -9.49 -14.15 -17.22
C ASP A 102 -8.10 -13.69 -17.71
N ASP A 103 -7.60 -12.58 -17.17
CA ASP A 103 -6.33 -11.96 -17.54
C ASP A 103 -5.60 -11.42 -16.29
N TRP A 104 -4.38 -10.92 -16.48
CA TRP A 104 -3.51 -10.45 -15.41
C TRP A 104 -4.10 -9.24 -14.70
N ILE A 105 -4.02 -9.26 -13.37
CA ILE A 105 -4.39 -8.12 -12.53
C ILE A 105 -3.21 -7.17 -12.45
N SER A 106 -3.40 -5.95 -12.93
CA SER A 106 -2.35 -4.91 -12.96
C SER A 106 -2.35 -4.05 -11.70
N SER A 107 -3.51 -3.82 -11.09
CA SER A 107 -3.69 -2.92 -9.96
C SER A 107 -4.93 -3.28 -9.14
N VAL A 108 -4.86 -3.04 -7.84
CA VAL A 108 -5.93 -3.35 -6.88
C VAL A 108 -6.09 -2.17 -5.92
N ALA A 109 -7.33 -1.89 -5.51
CA ALA A 109 -7.63 -0.91 -4.47
C ALA A 109 -8.90 -1.30 -3.71
N ALA A 110 -8.88 -1.22 -2.39
CA ALA A 110 -10.06 -1.38 -1.55
C ALA A 110 -10.81 -0.04 -1.47
N ALA A 111 -12.06 -0.02 -1.93
CA ALA A 111 -12.96 1.12 -1.70
C ALA A 111 -13.55 1.07 -0.28
N SER A 112 -13.77 -0.15 0.21
CA SER A 112 -14.18 -0.42 1.59
C SER A 112 -13.67 -1.80 2.01
N SER A 113 -14.05 -2.27 3.21
CA SER A 113 -13.75 -3.66 3.61
C SER A 113 -14.58 -4.69 2.82
N GLU A 114 -15.61 -4.23 2.11
CA GLU A 114 -16.56 -5.08 1.39
C GLU A 114 -16.51 -4.88 -0.13
N GLU A 115 -15.77 -3.89 -0.63
CA GLU A 115 -15.74 -3.52 -2.05
C GLU A 115 -14.31 -3.31 -2.54
N PHE A 116 -13.95 -4.02 -3.62
CA PHE A 116 -12.61 -4.03 -4.20
C PHE A 116 -12.65 -3.65 -5.67
N VAL A 117 -11.80 -2.71 -6.06
CA VAL A 117 -11.60 -2.25 -7.43
C VAL A 117 -10.38 -2.94 -8.00
N VAL A 118 -10.51 -3.55 -9.18
CA VAL A 118 -9.45 -4.30 -9.83
C VAL A 118 -9.25 -3.80 -11.25
N GLY A 119 -8.03 -3.37 -11.57
CA GLY A 119 -7.57 -3.11 -12.92
C GLY A 119 -6.94 -4.35 -13.55
N SER A 120 -7.21 -4.58 -14.83
CA SER A 120 -6.78 -5.77 -15.55
C SER A 120 -6.16 -5.42 -16.91
N TYR A 121 -5.26 -6.29 -17.38
CA TYR A 121 -4.58 -6.15 -18.67
C TYR A 121 -5.51 -6.28 -19.89
N ASP A 122 -6.71 -6.85 -19.69
CA ASP A 122 -7.77 -6.90 -20.71
C ASP A 122 -8.49 -5.56 -20.95
N GLY A 123 -8.08 -4.50 -20.28
CA GLY A 123 -8.65 -3.15 -20.41
C GLY A 123 -9.96 -2.93 -19.64
N VAL A 124 -10.36 -3.87 -18.78
CA VAL A 124 -11.60 -3.79 -18.01
C VAL A 124 -11.32 -3.55 -16.53
N VAL A 125 -12.02 -2.57 -15.95
CA VAL A 125 -12.04 -2.38 -14.49
C VAL A 125 -13.18 -3.20 -13.90
N ARG A 126 -12.92 -3.98 -12.86
CA ARG A 126 -13.91 -4.82 -12.19
C ARG A 126 -14.13 -4.37 -10.75
N LEU A 127 -15.39 -4.37 -10.33
CA LEU A 127 -15.78 -4.20 -8.94
C LEU A 127 -16.19 -5.55 -8.37
N TRP A 128 -15.60 -5.91 -7.24
CA TRP A 128 -15.90 -7.13 -6.50
C TRP A 128 -16.43 -6.80 -5.12
N ASN A 129 -17.38 -7.59 -4.63
CA ASN A 129 -17.75 -7.56 -3.22
C ASN A 129 -16.99 -8.64 -2.40
N ALA A 130 -17.07 -8.57 -1.07
CA ALA A 130 -16.47 -9.58 -0.19
C ALA A 130 -17.06 -10.99 -0.37
N GLN A 131 -18.23 -11.11 -1.00
CA GLN A 131 -18.92 -12.36 -1.27
C GLN A 131 -18.44 -13.03 -2.58
N SER A 132 -17.33 -12.55 -3.18
CA SER A 132 -16.78 -13.09 -4.44
C SER A 132 -17.69 -12.87 -5.66
N GLU A 133 -18.53 -11.84 -5.65
CA GLU A 133 -19.37 -11.49 -6.80
C GLU A 133 -18.78 -10.28 -7.52
N CYS A 134 -18.71 -10.38 -8.85
CA CYS A 134 -18.32 -9.25 -9.69
C CYS A 134 -19.53 -8.33 -9.90
N VAL A 135 -19.62 -7.29 -9.07
CA VAL A 135 -20.72 -6.30 -9.04
C VAL A 135 -20.80 -5.52 -10.35
N ALA A 136 -19.66 -5.18 -10.95
CA ALA A 136 -19.62 -4.46 -12.21
C ALA A 136 -18.38 -4.78 -13.04
N GLN A 137 -18.55 -4.78 -14.37
CA GLN A 137 -17.47 -4.79 -15.36
C GLN A 137 -17.54 -3.50 -16.17
N LEU A 138 -16.51 -2.69 -16.04
CA LEU A 138 -16.49 -1.31 -16.52
C LEU A 138 -15.53 -1.18 -17.70
N ARG A 139 -16.11 -0.97 -18.88
CA ARG A 139 -15.40 -0.80 -20.14
C ARG A 139 -15.37 0.69 -20.49
N GLY A 140 -14.22 1.31 -20.30
CA GLY A 140 -13.97 2.71 -20.66
C GLY A 140 -12.56 2.95 -21.20
N HIS A 141 -11.72 1.92 -21.22
CA HIS A 141 -10.36 1.96 -21.73
C HIS A 141 -10.25 1.11 -23.00
N ASP A 142 -9.38 1.55 -23.90
CA ASP A 142 -9.11 0.86 -25.17
C ASP A 142 -7.91 -0.11 -25.05
N LEU A 143 -7.06 0.10 -24.05
CA LEU A 143 -5.87 -0.71 -23.76
C LEU A 143 -5.86 -1.14 -22.28
N ALA A 144 -4.81 -1.87 -21.90
CA ALA A 144 -4.61 -2.40 -20.55
C ALA A 144 -4.76 -1.30 -19.49
N VAL A 145 -5.60 -1.58 -18.48
CA VAL A 145 -5.64 -0.76 -17.26
C VAL A 145 -4.35 -1.03 -16.51
N LYS A 146 -3.67 0.03 -16.07
CA LYS A 146 -2.36 -0.03 -15.44
C LYS A 146 -2.42 0.27 -13.95
N CYS A 147 -3.32 1.15 -13.55
CA CYS A 147 -3.48 1.58 -12.16
C CYS A 147 -4.94 1.87 -11.81
N VAL A 148 -5.31 1.65 -10.56
CA VAL A 148 -6.59 2.08 -9.98
C VAL A 148 -6.35 2.71 -8.61
N ALA A 149 -7.18 3.68 -8.23
CA ALA A 149 -7.20 4.25 -6.89
C ALA A 149 -8.64 4.53 -6.46
N ALA A 150 -8.99 4.09 -5.24
CA ALA A 150 -10.31 4.34 -4.67
C ALA A 150 -10.34 5.63 -3.84
N ALA A 151 -11.42 6.38 -3.94
CA ALA A 151 -11.67 7.55 -3.10
C ALA A 151 -12.15 7.08 -1.72
N SER A 152 -11.65 7.70 -0.65
CA SER A 152 -12.06 7.34 0.71
C SER A 152 -13.56 7.60 0.92
N ALA A 153 -14.27 6.59 1.43
CA ALA A 153 -15.68 6.70 1.81
C ALA A 153 -15.94 7.78 2.87
N SER A 154 -14.94 8.11 3.70
CA SER A 154 -15.03 9.08 4.81
C SER A 154 -15.19 10.53 4.36
N ALA A 155 -14.91 10.84 3.08
CA ALA A 155 -15.15 12.18 2.53
C ALA A 155 -16.64 12.39 2.21
N SER A 156 -17.41 12.72 3.26
CA SER A 156 -18.70 13.41 3.25
C SER A 156 -19.95 12.63 2.81
N ALA A 157 -20.73 12.30 3.85
CA ALA A 157 -22.17 12.14 3.83
C ALA A 157 -22.90 13.49 3.63
N SER A 158 -22.53 14.29 2.61
CA SER A 158 -23.42 15.37 2.15
C SER A 158 -24.38 14.76 1.13
N THR A 159 -25.53 14.34 1.64
CA THR A 159 -26.73 14.07 0.87
C THR A 159 -26.96 15.22 -0.13
N HIS A 160 -27.04 14.89 -1.42
CA HIS A 160 -27.49 15.72 -2.58
C HIS A 160 -26.50 16.00 -3.73
N SER A 161 -25.26 15.52 -3.74
CA SER A 161 -24.43 15.62 -4.96
C SER A 161 -24.76 14.52 -5.98
N LYS A 162 -25.24 14.92 -7.16
CA LYS A 162 -25.47 14.03 -8.31
C LYS A 162 -24.10 13.60 -8.86
N SER A 163 -23.78 12.31 -8.73
CA SER A 163 -22.54 11.61 -9.14
C SER A 163 -21.24 12.07 -8.47
N LYS A 164 -20.91 11.41 -7.35
CA LYS A 164 -19.59 11.47 -6.69
C LYS A 164 -18.62 10.52 -7.41
N VAL A 165 -17.35 10.91 -7.55
CA VAL A 165 -16.29 10.02 -8.01
C VAL A 165 -15.97 9.02 -6.89
N GLU A 166 -16.03 7.73 -7.19
CA GLU A 166 -15.77 6.62 -6.27
C GLU A 166 -14.35 6.09 -6.43
N PHE A 167 -13.84 6.04 -7.66
CA PHE A 167 -12.48 5.61 -7.96
C PHE A 167 -12.03 6.13 -9.33
N ILE A 168 -10.73 6.10 -9.55
CA ILE A 168 -10.08 6.45 -10.83
C ILE A 168 -9.34 5.21 -11.34
N SER A 169 -9.34 5.02 -12.66
CA SER A 169 -8.43 4.10 -13.35
C SER A 169 -7.55 4.84 -14.33
N GLY A 170 -6.29 4.44 -14.47
CA GLY A 170 -5.36 4.90 -15.50
C GLY A 170 -4.92 3.75 -16.40
N SER A 171 -4.69 4.04 -17.67
CA SER A 171 -4.47 3.02 -18.71
C SER A 171 -3.31 3.36 -19.64
N GLN A 172 -2.85 2.33 -20.35
CA GLN A 172 -1.89 2.44 -21.44
C GLN A 172 -2.42 3.26 -22.62
N ASP A 173 -3.74 3.48 -22.71
CA ASP A 173 -4.37 4.36 -23.71
C ASP A 173 -4.16 5.87 -23.44
N CYS A 174 -3.29 6.21 -22.48
CA CYS A 174 -2.95 7.59 -22.09
C CYS A 174 -4.13 8.35 -21.43
N THR A 175 -5.19 7.66 -21.01
CA THR A 175 -6.34 8.26 -20.35
C THR A 175 -6.50 7.78 -18.91
N ALA A 176 -6.97 8.69 -18.06
CA ALA A 176 -7.48 8.34 -16.74
C ALA A 176 -9.00 8.54 -16.73
N VAL A 177 -9.76 7.55 -16.28
CA VAL A 177 -11.22 7.58 -16.26
C VAL A 177 -11.70 7.66 -14.81
N ALA A 178 -12.58 8.63 -14.55
CA ALA A 178 -13.25 8.77 -13.27
C ALA A 178 -14.58 8.02 -13.27
N TRP A 179 -14.79 7.17 -12.27
CA TRP A 179 -15.95 6.32 -12.15
C TRP A 179 -16.80 6.72 -10.96
N GLY A 180 -18.11 6.54 -11.08
CA GLY A 180 -19.02 6.69 -9.95
C GLY A 180 -20.40 6.15 -10.24
N THR A 181 -21.23 6.07 -9.21
CA THR A 181 -22.58 5.54 -9.32
C THR A 181 -23.58 6.64 -9.70
N LYS A 182 -24.34 6.38 -10.76
CA LYS A 182 -25.46 7.24 -11.17
C LYS A 182 -26.71 6.38 -11.38
N ARG A 183 -27.75 6.63 -10.59
CA ARG A 183 -29.01 5.85 -10.59
C ARG A 183 -28.78 4.35 -10.36
N GLY A 184 -27.90 4.00 -9.41
CA GLY A 184 -27.60 2.61 -9.04
C GLY A 184 -26.75 1.84 -10.04
N GLN A 185 -26.16 2.52 -11.05
CA GLN A 185 -25.23 1.90 -11.99
C GLN A 185 -23.89 2.64 -11.97
N HIS A 186 -22.79 1.90 -11.85
CA HIS A 186 -21.45 2.43 -12.01
C HIS A 186 -21.21 2.80 -13.48
N LYS A 187 -20.76 4.04 -13.72
CA LYS A 187 -20.49 4.58 -15.06
C LYS A 187 -19.27 5.48 -15.04
N ALA A 188 -18.64 5.62 -16.21
CA ALA A 188 -17.64 6.66 -16.44
C ALA A 188 -18.32 8.03 -16.33
N LEU A 189 -17.75 8.91 -15.53
CA LEU A 189 -18.20 10.29 -15.32
C LEU A 189 -17.50 11.23 -16.30
N TYR A 190 -16.18 11.10 -16.40
CA TYR A 190 -15.33 11.86 -17.33
C TYR A 190 -14.01 11.12 -17.58
N ALA A 191 -13.31 11.51 -18.64
CA ALA A 191 -11.97 11.05 -18.98
C ALA A 191 -10.99 12.23 -18.93
N ALA A 192 -9.99 12.12 -18.06
CA ALA A 192 -8.84 13.00 -18.01
C ALA A 192 -7.85 12.62 -19.13
N ARG A 193 -7.63 13.55 -20.06
CA ARG A 193 -6.75 13.38 -21.22
C ARG A 193 -5.65 14.42 -21.20
N GLY A 194 -4.43 14.00 -21.51
CA GLY A 194 -3.31 14.93 -21.64
C GLY A 194 -1.93 14.28 -21.64
N HIS A 195 -1.76 13.12 -21.01
CA HIS A 195 -0.52 12.37 -21.12
C HIS A 195 -0.27 11.92 -22.56
N THR A 196 1.00 11.81 -22.94
CA THR A 196 1.42 11.39 -24.29
C THR A 196 1.89 9.94 -24.34
N ASP A 197 1.90 9.26 -23.20
CA ASP A 197 2.27 7.86 -23.05
C ASP A 197 1.46 7.23 -21.90
N SER A 198 1.64 5.93 -21.67
CA SER A 198 0.95 5.10 -20.67
C SER A 198 0.90 5.76 -19.30
N ILE A 199 -0.26 5.70 -18.63
CA ILE A 199 -0.40 6.14 -17.23
C ILE A 199 -0.06 4.95 -16.33
N GLU A 200 1.05 5.03 -15.60
CA GLU A 200 1.56 3.92 -14.78
C GLU A 200 1.00 3.93 -13.35
N ALA A 201 0.68 5.10 -12.80
CA ALA A 201 0.09 5.21 -11.47
C ALA A 201 -0.90 6.36 -11.33
N VAL A 202 -1.85 6.18 -10.41
CA VAL A 202 -2.81 7.20 -10.01
C VAL A 202 -2.94 7.22 -8.50
N ALA A 203 -3.01 8.42 -7.93
CA ALA A 203 -3.26 8.62 -6.51
C ALA A 203 -4.35 9.66 -6.31
N ILE A 204 -5.18 9.46 -5.30
CA ILE A 204 -6.21 10.42 -4.88
C ILE A 204 -5.73 11.09 -3.59
N ASN A 205 -5.95 12.39 -3.46
CA ASN A 205 -5.55 13.11 -2.26
C ASN A 205 -6.46 12.74 -1.06
N PRO A 206 -5.99 12.90 0.19
CA PRO A 206 -6.75 12.50 1.38
C PRO A 206 -8.14 13.15 1.50
N THR A 207 -8.31 14.38 0.99
CA THR A 207 -9.58 15.10 1.03
C THR A 207 -10.54 14.72 -0.11
N SER A 208 -10.12 13.86 -1.04
CA SER A 208 -10.88 13.47 -2.24
C SER A 208 -11.34 14.68 -3.09
N THR A 209 -10.52 15.72 -3.17
CA THR A 209 -10.78 16.90 -4.01
C THR A 209 -9.99 16.89 -5.32
N HIS A 210 -8.87 16.18 -5.36
CA HIS A 210 -7.96 16.11 -6.49
C HIS A 210 -7.31 14.73 -6.63
N PHE A 211 -6.71 14.48 -7.79
CA PHE A 211 -5.91 13.29 -8.03
C PHE A 211 -4.68 13.63 -8.87
N ALA A 212 -3.65 12.80 -8.78
CA ALA A 212 -2.42 12.89 -9.54
C ALA A 212 -2.23 11.64 -10.38
N THR A 213 -1.70 11.79 -11.60
CA THR A 213 -1.35 10.69 -12.49
C THR A 213 0.12 10.77 -12.86
N ALA A 214 0.82 9.65 -12.78
CA ALA A 214 2.20 9.49 -13.23
C ALA A 214 2.24 8.67 -14.51
N SER A 215 3.09 9.06 -15.46
CA SER A 215 3.11 8.47 -16.79
C SER A 215 4.52 8.14 -17.27
N ALA A 216 4.57 7.20 -18.21
CA ALA A 216 5.75 6.88 -19.00
C ALA A 216 6.28 8.09 -19.80
N ASP A 217 5.48 9.13 -20.02
CA ASP A 217 5.88 10.39 -20.66
C ASP A 217 6.80 11.29 -19.82
N SER A 218 7.27 10.80 -18.67
CA SER A 218 8.13 11.51 -17.72
C SER A 218 7.46 12.68 -17.00
N THR A 219 6.13 12.79 -17.06
CA THR A 219 5.37 13.85 -16.38
C THR A 219 4.45 13.31 -15.30
N ILE A 220 4.12 14.17 -14.35
CA ILE A 220 3.03 13.95 -13.39
C ILE A 220 1.99 15.02 -13.65
N ARG A 221 0.73 14.65 -13.83
CA ARG A 221 -0.36 15.61 -14.02
C ARG A 221 -1.27 15.62 -12.81
N PHE A 222 -1.76 16.81 -12.48
CA PHE A 222 -2.69 17.03 -11.40
C PHE A 222 -4.05 17.44 -11.92
N TRP A 223 -5.10 16.94 -11.30
CA TRP A 223 -6.46 17.03 -11.78
C TRP A 223 -7.42 17.28 -10.63
N SER A 224 -8.47 18.06 -10.86
CA SER A 224 -9.57 18.15 -9.91
C SER A 224 -10.47 16.90 -9.97
N LEU A 225 -11.09 16.50 -8.87
CA LEU A 225 -12.14 15.46 -8.85
C LEU A 225 -13.56 16.02 -9.11
N ALA A 226 -13.74 17.33 -9.06
CA ALA A 226 -15.03 17.96 -9.31
C ALA A 226 -15.51 17.65 -10.75
N PRO A 227 -16.81 17.41 -10.98
CA PRO A 227 -17.31 17.20 -12.34
C PRO A 227 -16.96 18.41 -13.23
N PRO A 228 -16.65 18.19 -14.53
CA PRO A 228 -16.39 19.29 -15.44
C PRO A 228 -17.60 20.24 -15.45
N LYS A 229 -17.34 21.55 -15.34
CA LYS A 229 -18.37 22.56 -15.58
C LYS A 229 -18.68 22.49 -17.07
N GLN A 230 -19.95 22.30 -17.44
CA GLN A 230 -20.38 22.46 -18.82
C GLN A 230 -20.07 23.91 -19.22
N SER A 231 -19.03 24.15 -20.02
CA SER A 231 -18.82 25.45 -20.65
C SER A 231 -19.72 25.52 -21.89
N GLU A 232 -20.43 26.64 -22.07
CA GLU A 232 -21.27 26.93 -23.24
C GLU A 232 -20.53 26.76 -24.58
N ASP A 233 -19.19 26.80 -24.59
CA ASP A 233 -18.36 26.60 -25.80
C ASP A 233 -18.53 25.21 -26.46
N GLU A 234 -18.85 24.14 -25.71
CA GLU A 234 -19.09 22.81 -26.31
C GLU A 234 -20.45 22.71 -27.03
N LEU A 235 -21.36 23.67 -26.83
CA LEU A 235 -22.63 23.72 -27.55
C LEU A 235 -22.49 24.39 -28.92
N LEU A 236 -21.42 25.16 -29.17
CA LEU A 236 -21.24 25.90 -30.43
C LEU A 236 -20.69 25.01 -31.55
N ASP A 237 -19.90 23.99 -31.24
CA ASP A 237 -19.41 23.02 -32.23
C ASP A 237 -20.50 22.02 -32.68
N ALA A 238 -21.61 21.92 -31.95
CA ALA A 238 -22.74 21.03 -32.30
C ALA A 238 -23.73 21.63 -33.31
N VAL A 239 -23.63 22.93 -33.65
CA VAL A 239 -24.57 23.62 -34.55
C VAL A 239 -24.02 23.80 -35.97
N ALA A 240 -22.74 23.48 -36.22
CA ALA A 240 -22.07 23.81 -37.48
C ALA A 240 -22.07 22.72 -38.56
N GLU A 241 -22.58 21.50 -38.32
CA GLU A 241 -22.63 20.47 -39.36
C GLU A 241 -23.96 19.70 -39.46
N ALA A 242 -24.77 20.11 -40.44
CA ALA A 242 -25.61 19.23 -41.26
C ALA A 242 -25.72 19.87 -42.66
N PRO A 243 -25.86 19.11 -43.79
CA PRO A 243 -26.46 17.77 -43.91
C PRO A 243 -25.60 16.77 -44.75
N SER A 244 -25.67 15.44 -44.60
CA SER A 244 -26.74 14.57 -45.11
C SER A 244 -26.31 13.08 -45.10
N SER A 245 -27.31 12.19 -45.01
CA SER A 245 -27.31 10.74 -45.32
C SER A 245 -26.98 9.69 -44.22
N LYS A 246 -28.08 9.11 -43.74
CA LYS A 246 -28.33 7.84 -43.02
C LYS A 246 -27.24 6.74 -43.03
N LYS A 247 -26.74 6.37 -41.84
CA LYS A 247 -27.03 5.07 -41.17
C LYS A 247 -26.49 5.05 -39.73
N ARG A 248 -27.40 4.82 -38.78
CA ARG A 248 -27.17 4.74 -37.33
C ARG A 248 -26.18 3.60 -36.97
N LYS A 249 -25.09 3.94 -36.28
CA LYS A 249 -24.40 3.08 -35.31
C LYS A 249 -24.47 3.78 -33.94
N GLY A 250 -24.61 2.96 -32.89
CA GLY A 250 -25.03 3.37 -31.55
C GLY A 250 -24.28 4.59 -31.01
N ALA A 251 -25.02 5.49 -30.38
CA ALA A 251 -24.46 6.61 -29.65
C ALA A 251 -23.56 6.06 -28.52
N SER A 252 -22.25 6.13 -28.71
CA SER A 252 -21.33 6.08 -27.59
C SER A 252 -21.66 7.28 -26.70
N ALA A 253 -21.90 7.02 -25.42
CA ALA A 253 -22.04 8.11 -24.47
C ALA A 253 -20.75 8.95 -24.54
N GLN A 254 -20.84 10.20 -25.03
CA GLN A 254 -19.73 11.13 -25.00
C GLN A 254 -19.29 11.28 -23.55
N THR A 255 -18.16 10.66 -23.23
CA THR A 255 -17.52 10.79 -21.92
C THR A 255 -16.88 12.18 -21.92
N MET A 256 -17.31 13.04 -21.00
CA MET A 256 -16.79 14.41 -20.92
C MET A 256 -15.27 14.37 -20.73
N THR A 257 -14.53 15.22 -21.44
CA THR A 257 -13.08 15.30 -21.32
C THR A 257 -12.70 16.33 -20.26
N LYS A 258 -11.65 16.04 -19.48
CA LYS A 258 -11.12 16.94 -18.46
C LYS A 258 -9.68 17.29 -18.76
N ALA A 259 -9.35 18.58 -18.70
CA ALA A 259 -7.98 19.09 -18.79
C ALA A 259 -7.29 19.06 -17.42
N ALA A 260 -5.96 18.93 -17.44
CA ALA A 260 -5.14 18.96 -16.23
C ALA A 260 -5.14 20.37 -15.61
N VAL A 261 -5.12 20.43 -14.27
CA VAL A 261 -4.95 21.67 -13.50
C VAL A 261 -3.49 22.14 -13.61
N GLY A 262 -2.55 21.19 -13.63
CA GLY A 262 -1.13 21.47 -13.78
C GLY A 262 -0.34 20.23 -14.20
N THR A 263 0.86 20.47 -14.71
CA THR A 263 1.81 19.42 -15.11
C THR A 263 3.13 19.66 -14.40
N LEU A 264 3.60 18.66 -13.67
CA LEU A 264 4.92 18.65 -13.04
C LEU A 264 5.89 17.96 -13.99
N THR A 265 6.93 18.68 -14.37
CA THR A 265 7.98 18.21 -15.28
C THR A 265 9.32 18.21 -14.57
N GLY A 266 10.17 17.23 -14.87
CA GLY A 266 11.52 17.18 -14.32
C GLY A 266 12.13 15.78 -14.27
N HIS A 267 11.32 14.72 -14.21
CA HIS A 267 11.80 13.35 -14.37
C HIS A 267 12.42 13.17 -15.77
N VAL A 268 13.47 12.35 -15.86
CA VAL A 268 14.17 12.03 -17.12
C VAL A 268 14.02 10.55 -17.41
N GLY A 269 12.77 10.11 -17.53
CA GLY A 269 12.36 8.72 -17.64
C GLY A 269 10.95 8.50 -17.12
N ALA A 270 10.37 7.34 -17.44
CA ALA A 270 9.02 6.98 -17.05
C ALA A 270 8.81 7.09 -15.53
N VAL A 271 7.75 7.79 -15.11
CA VAL A 271 7.33 7.89 -13.72
C VAL A 271 6.40 6.72 -13.43
N THR A 272 6.83 5.79 -12.57
CA THR A 272 6.10 4.53 -12.33
C THR A 272 5.11 4.65 -11.19
N SER A 273 5.35 5.54 -10.23
CA SER A 273 4.50 5.66 -9.06
C SER A 273 4.44 7.08 -8.52
N VAL A 274 3.30 7.39 -7.91
CA VAL A 274 2.97 8.68 -7.33
C VAL A 274 2.07 8.47 -6.11
N CYS A 275 2.32 9.19 -5.02
CA CYS A 275 1.44 9.17 -3.86
C CYS A 275 1.38 10.55 -3.18
N PHE A 276 0.24 10.86 -2.56
CA PHE A 276 0.08 12.10 -1.80
C PHE A 276 0.73 11.99 -0.43
N ASN A 277 1.32 13.08 0.03
CA ASN A 277 1.65 13.24 1.43
C ASN A 277 0.34 13.40 2.22
N LYS A 278 0.07 12.43 3.11
CA LYS A 278 -1.16 12.38 3.91
C LYS A 278 -1.22 13.47 4.99
N ASP A 279 -0.09 14.08 5.34
CA ASP A 279 0.01 15.16 6.33
C ASP A 279 0.02 16.55 5.69
N GLN A 280 0.48 16.67 4.42
CA GLN A 280 0.56 17.91 3.67
C GLN A 280 -0.02 17.72 2.27
N GLU A 281 -1.28 18.08 2.08
CA GLU A 281 -2.04 17.78 0.87
C GLU A 281 -1.45 18.36 -0.43
N SER A 282 -0.73 19.48 -0.34
CA SER A 282 -0.04 20.09 -1.49
C SER A 282 1.19 19.32 -1.94
N HIS A 283 1.66 18.35 -1.15
CA HIS A 283 2.88 17.62 -1.46
C HIS A 283 2.61 16.23 -2.03
N VAL A 284 3.38 15.88 -3.06
CA VAL A 284 3.32 14.57 -3.72
C VAL A 284 4.72 13.99 -3.80
N PHE A 285 4.82 12.68 -3.56
CA PHE A 285 6.03 11.91 -3.81
C PHE A 285 5.90 11.15 -5.11
N SER A 286 6.99 11.04 -5.87
CA SER A 286 7.03 10.26 -7.10
C SER A 286 8.35 9.54 -7.27
N GLY A 287 8.34 8.49 -8.09
CA GLY A 287 9.56 7.83 -8.51
C GLY A 287 9.39 7.09 -9.80
N GLY A 288 10.52 6.68 -10.37
CA GLY A 288 10.50 5.94 -11.63
C GLY A 288 11.85 5.48 -12.14
N TRP A 289 11.93 5.39 -13.46
CA TRP A 289 13.05 4.82 -14.22
C TRP A 289 14.30 5.69 -14.25
N ASP A 290 14.19 6.97 -13.90
CA ASP A 290 15.35 7.87 -13.78
C ASP A 290 16.12 7.70 -12.45
N HIS A 291 15.80 6.64 -11.70
CA HIS A 291 16.39 6.31 -10.41
C HIS A 291 16.24 7.45 -9.39
N SER A 292 15.15 8.22 -9.44
CA SER A 292 14.91 9.27 -8.46
C SER A 292 13.63 9.05 -7.68
N VAL A 293 13.65 9.48 -6.42
CA VAL A 293 12.45 9.77 -5.62
C VAL A 293 12.38 11.28 -5.49
N ARG A 294 11.24 11.87 -5.85
CA ARG A 294 11.05 13.32 -5.88
C ARG A 294 9.91 13.74 -5.00
N THR A 295 10.05 14.91 -4.40
CA THR A 295 9.00 15.59 -3.65
C THR A 295 8.59 16.83 -4.44
N TRP A 296 7.29 17.00 -4.63
CA TRP A 296 6.72 18.09 -5.41
C TRP A 296 5.77 18.92 -4.56
N ASP A 297 5.76 20.22 -4.77
CA ASP A 297 4.65 21.08 -4.39
C ASP A 297 3.73 21.22 -5.61
N VAL A 298 2.53 20.64 -5.49
CA VAL A 298 1.53 20.62 -6.55
C VAL A 298 0.88 21.99 -6.74
N ALA A 299 0.75 22.79 -5.68
CA ALA A 299 0.15 24.12 -5.76
C ALA A 299 1.10 25.11 -6.43
N ALA A 300 2.40 25.02 -6.12
CA ALA A 300 3.43 25.85 -6.74
C ALA A 300 3.94 25.29 -8.08
N GLY A 301 3.70 24.01 -8.37
CA GLY A 301 4.15 23.36 -9.61
C GLY A 301 5.66 23.12 -9.66
N VAL A 302 6.32 22.98 -8.50
CA VAL A 302 7.79 22.92 -8.40
C VAL A 302 8.28 21.61 -7.79
N ASN A 303 9.47 21.19 -8.20
CA ASN A 303 10.21 20.13 -7.53
C ASN A 303 10.87 20.70 -6.27
N LEU A 304 10.48 20.21 -5.10
CA LEU A 304 11.06 20.62 -3.82
C LEU A 304 12.38 19.90 -3.54
N ALA A 305 12.42 18.60 -3.83
CA ALA A 305 13.58 17.76 -3.59
C ALA A 305 13.67 16.63 -4.61
N THR A 306 14.91 16.27 -4.95
CA THR A 306 15.23 15.10 -5.78
C THR A 306 16.27 14.26 -5.06
N HIS A 307 15.91 13.02 -4.75
CA HIS A 307 16.79 12.04 -4.11
C HIS A 307 17.13 10.94 -5.09
N LEU A 308 18.43 10.80 -5.40
CA LEU A 308 18.91 9.76 -6.29
C LEU A 308 18.99 8.42 -5.56
N CYS A 309 18.47 7.39 -6.22
CA CYS A 309 18.52 6.00 -5.85
C CYS A 309 19.59 5.30 -6.67
N ASP A 310 20.07 4.15 -6.18
CA ASP A 310 21.01 3.34 -6.96
C ASP A 310 20.33 2.66 -8.16
N ARG A 311 18.98 2.52 -8.12
CA ARG A 311 18.19 1.64 -8.97
C ARG A 311 16.79 2.20 -9.20
N VAL A 312 16.13 1.65 -10.23
CA VAL A 312 14.74 1.99 -10.62
C VAL A 312 13.80 1.80 -9.44
N VAL A 313 13.02 2.86 -9.17
CA VAL A 313 11.87 2.82 -8.27
C VAL A 313 10.69 2.31 -9.08
N LEU A 314 9.99 1.31 -8.55
CA LEU A 314 8.82 0.71 -9.19
C LEU A 314 7.53 1.19 -8.53
N ASP A 315 7.52 1.32 -7.20
CA ASP A 315 6.36 1.78 -6.45
C ASP A 315 6.73 2.60 -5.22
N ILE A 316 5.82 3.46 -4.78
CA ILE A 316 5.96 4.38 -3.64
C ILE A 316 4.66 4.43 -2.84
N ASP A 317 4.78 4.35 -1.51
CA ASP A 317 3.68 4.66 -0.61
C ASP A 317 4.16 5.45 0.62
N TYR A 318 3.26 6.27 1.19
CA TYR A 318 3.52 7.15 2.33
C TYR A 318 2.63 6.78 3.54
N SER A 319 3.23 6.76 4.73
CA SER A 319 2.51 6.61 5.99
C SER A 319 2.54 7.91 6.80
N SER A 320 1.36 8.42 7.18
CA SER A 320 1.22 9.56 8.11
C SER A 320 1.64 9.21 9.54
N HIS A 321 1.52 7.94 9.93
CA HIS A 321 1.91 7.45 11.24
C HIS A 321 3.43 7.40 11.42
N SER A 322 4.15 6.88 10.43
CA SER A 322 5.62 6.78 10.46
C SER A 322 6.29 8.06 9.94
N ARG A 323 5.58 8.82 9.09
CA ARG A 323 6.09 9.93 8.29
C ARG A 323 7.26 9.53 7.40
N LEU A 324 7.25 8.29 6.93
CA LEU A 324 8.26 7.72 6.03
C LEU A 324 7.61 7.37 4.69
N VAL A 325 8.42 7.48 3.65
CA VAL A 325 8.10 7.01 2.31
C VAL A 325 8.72 5.62 2.14
N ALA A 326 7.92 4.62 1.78
CA ALA A 326 8.40 3.31 1.39
C ALA A 326 8.50 3.25 -0.13
N THR A 327 9.53 2.56 -0.63
CA THR A 327 9.76 2.42 -2.07
C THR A 327 10.14 0.99 -2.42
N GLY A 328 9.50 0.44 -3.45
CA GLY A 328 9.86 -0.83 -4.07
C GLY A 328 10.84 -0.62 -5.23
N HIS A 329 11.87 -1.47 -5.33
CA HIS A 329 12.92 -1.32 -6.33
C HIS A 329 13.13 -2.57 -7.20
N ALA A 330 13.69 -2.34 -8.38
CA ALA A 330 14.12 -3.41 -9.29
C ALA A 330 15.31 -4.23 -8.75
N ASP A 331 16.02 -3.76 -7.72
CA ASP A 331 17.11 -4.53 -7.08
C ASP A 331 16.65 -5.46 -5.96
N ARG A 332 15.33 -5.73 -5.89
CA ARG A 332 14.71 -6.64 -4.92
C ARG A 332 14.74 -6.10 -3.48
N SER A 333 14.97 -4.80 -3.31
CA SER A 333 14.96 -4.16 -2.00
C SER A 333 13.75 -3.25 -1.82
N VAL A 334 13.27 -3.17 -0.58
CA VAL A 334 12.40 -2.09 -0.12
C VAL A 334 13.28 -1.08 0.61
N ARG A 335 13.17 0.20 0.27
CA ARG A 335 13.88 1.29 0.95
C ARG A 335 12.87 2.21 1.64
N LEU A 336 13.19 2.62 2.86
CA LEU A 336 12.44 3.61 3.62
C LEU A 336 13.19 4.93 3.64
N TRP A 337 12.48 6.00 3.33
CA TRP A 337 13.01 7.34 3.23
C TRP A 337 12.35 8.23 4.25
N ASP A 338 13.15 9.09 4.88
CA ASP A 338 12.61 10.18 5.68
C ASP A 338 12.66 11.47 4.84
N PRO A 339 11.51 11.98 4.35
CA PRO A 339 11.49 13.18 3.52
C PRO A 339 11.86 14.46 4.28
N ARG A 340 12.06 14.37 5.60
CA ARG A 340 12.44 15.50 6.48
C ARG A 340 13.94 15.50 6.81
N ALA A 341 14.68 14.47 6.40
CA ALA A 341 16.10 14.39 6.68
C ALA A 341 16.87 15.28 5.68
N ASP A 342 17.62 16.25 6.21
CA ASP A 342 18.57 17.02 5.42
C ASP A 342 19.89 16.25 5.26
N ASP A 343 20.38 16.21 4.01
CA ASP A 343 21.70 15.78 3.56
C ASP A 343 22.18 14.31 3.87
N GLY A 344 22.50 13.55 2.82
CA GLY A 344 23.27 12.30 2.85
C GLY A 344 22.62 11.02 3.43
N ALA A 345 21.68 11.11 4.37
CA ALA A 345 21.10 9.95 5.07
C ALA A 345 19.60 9.72 4.79
N VAL A 346 19.15 10.07 3.58
CA VAL A 346 17.72 10.03 3.22
C VAL A 346 17.13 8.62 3.35
N VAL A 347 17.93 7.57 3.08
CA VAL A 347 17.52 6.17 3.27
C VAL A 347 17.75 5.76 4.73
N LYS A 348 16.66 5.69 5.49
CA LYS A 348 16.67 5.25 6.89
C LYS A 348 16.85 3.73 7.03
N LEU A 349 16.24 2.96 6.14
CA LEU A 349 16.25 1.50 6.22
C LEU A 349 16.22 0.87 4.83
N ARG A 350 16.98 -0.21 4.68
CA ARG A 350 16.96 -1.08 3.50
C ARG A 350 16.60 -2.49 3.92
N LEU A 351 15.56 -3.04 3.31
CA LEU A 351 15.00 -4.36 3.56
C LEU A 351 15.27 -5.27 2.36
N THR A 352 16.09 -6.30 2.56
CA THR A 352 16.57 -7.20 1.49
C THR A 352 16.23 -8.65 1.82
N SER A 353 15.10 -9.13 1.30
CA SER A 353 14.70 -10.55 1.42
C SER A 353 14.05 -11.09 0.15
N HIS A 354 13.52 -10.23 -0.73
CA HIS A 354 12.92 -10.65 -1.98
C HIS A 354 13.95 -11.23 -2.96
N ARG A 355 13.47 -12.13 -3.82
CA ARG A 355 14.24 -12.78 -4.89
C ARG A 355 13.91 -12.22 -6.27
N GLY A 356 12.84 -11.43 -6.38
CA GLY A 356 12.40 -10.73 -7.59
C GLY A 356 12.24 -9.23 -7.35
N PHE A 357 11.89 -8.51 -8.42
CA PHE A 357 11.61 -7.08 -8.35
C PHE A 357 10.46 -6.82 -7.39
N VAL A 358 10.57 -5.77 -6.57
CA VAL A 358 9.48 -5.35 -5.71
C VAL A 358 8.56 -4.45 -6.53
N ALA A 359 7.46 -5.02 -7.01
CA ALA A 359 6.54 -4.35 -7.93
C ALA A 359 5.60 -3.38 -7.20
N SER A 360 5.24 -3.67 -5.95
CA SER A 360 4.35 -2.80 -5.18
C SER A 360 4.65 -2.82 -3.67
N VAL A 361 4.40 -1.71 -2.99
CA VAL A 361 4.55 -1.52 -1.55
C VAL A 361 3.32 -0.84 -0.97
N ALA A 362 2.90 -1.26 0.22
CA ALA A 362 1.75 -0.65 0.91
C ALA A 362 2.01 -0.59 2.42
N TRP A 363 1.88 0.60 3.01
CA TRP A 363 1.88 0.78 4.45
C TRP A 363 0.58 0.29 5.06
N ALA A 364 0.67 -0.31 6.24
CA ALA A 364 -0.51 -0.57 7.02
C ALA A 364 -1.13 0.78 7.48
N PRO A 365 -2.44 0.98 7.30
CA PRO A 365 -3.06 2.28 7.53
C PRO A 365 -3.01 2.71 9.00
N ASP A 366 -3.13 1.75 9.94
CA ASP A 366 -3.26 2.01 11.38
C ASP A 366 -1.95 1.78 12.16
N SER A 367 -0.82 1.55 11.48
CA SER A 367 0.45 1.22 12.11
C SER A 367 1.59 2.12 11.65
N ALA A 368 2.36 2.60 12.61
CA ALA A 368 3.59 3.35 12.35
C ALA A 368 4.76 2.46 11.91
N TYR A 369 4.65 1.14 12.04
CA TYR A 369 5.80 0.24 11.88
C TYR A 369 5.61 -0.82 10.79
N MET A 370 4.40 -1.02 10.29
CA MET A 370 4.09 -2.15 9.42
C MET A 370 3.92 -1.71 7.97
N LEU A 371 4.49 -2.49 7.07
CA LEU A 371 4.27 -2.38 5.63
C LEU A 371 4.33 -3.76 5.00
N ALA A 372 3.73 -3.90 3.82
CA ALA A 372 3.83 -5.08 3.00
C ALA A 372 4.45 -4.74 1.64
N SER A 373 5.04 -5.74 1.01
CA SER A 373 5.61 -5.62 -0.32
C SER A 373 5.29 -6.84 -1.16
N ALA A 374 4.93 -6.59 -2.42
CA ALA A 374 4.63 -7.58 -3.44
C ALA A 374 5.78 -7.66 -4.45
N SER A 375 6.14 -8.88 -4.85
CA SER A 375 7.31 -9.11 -5.70
C SER A 375 7.03 -10.03 -6.88
N HIS A 376 7.83 -9.86 -7.92
CA HIS A 376 7.90 -10.77 -9.07
C HIS A 376 8.37 -12.18 -8.70
N ASP A 377 8.84 -12.42 -7.46
CA ASP A 377 9.07 -13.79 -6.94
C ASP A 377 7.79 -14.52 -6.52
N GLY A 378 6.63 -13.85 -6.59
CA GLY A 378 5.32 -14.39 -6.25
C GLY A 378 5.02 -14.43 -4.75
N SER A 379 5.90 -13.87 -3.92
CA SER A 379 5.68 -13.73 -2.48
C SER A 379 5.25 -12.32 -2.08
N ILE A 380 4.39 -12.26 -1.07
CA ILE A 380 4.14 -11.04 -0.30
C ILE A 380 5.00 -11.13 0.96
N LYS A 381 5.69 -10.06 1.31
CA LYS A 381 6.42 -9.97 2.58
C LYS A 381 5.79 -8.90 3.44
N VAL A 382 5.54 -9.24 4.70
CA VAL A 382 5.08 -8.31 5.73
C VAL A 382 6.28 -7.95 6.58
N TRP A 383 6.49 -6.66 6.79
CA TRP A 383 7.64 -6.12 7.49
C TRP A 383 7.20 -5.33 8.69
N ASP A 384 8.02 -5.38 9.73
CA ASP A 384 8.05 -4.38 10.78
C ASP A 384 9.37 -3.65 10.68
N ILE A 385 9.35 -2.33 10.57
CA ILE A 385 10.55 -1.51 10.37
C ILE A 385 11.52 -1.56 11.56
N ARG A 386 11.09 -2.09 12.70
CA ARG A 386 11.93 -2.38 13.88
C ARG A 386 12.66 -3.73 13.77
N SER A 387 12.42 -4.48 12.70
CA SER A 387 13.06 -5.77 12.38
C SER A 387 13.73 -5.69 11.01
N ARG A 388 14.92 -6.29 10.88
CA ARG A 388 15.60 -6.45 9.59
C ARG A 388 14.97 -7.55 8.72
N PRO A 389 14.74 -8.78 9.24
CA PRO A 389 14.01 -9.79 8.48
C PRO A 389 12.51 -9.45 8.40
N PRO A 390 11.81 -9.93 7.35
CA PRO A 390 10.35 -9.82 7.29
C PRO A 390 9.72 -10.58 8.46
N LEU A 391 8.59 -10.08 8.96
CA LEU A 391 7.78 -10.78 9.95
C LEU A 391 7.19 -12.06 9.35
N HIS A 392 6.58 -11.92 8.18
CA HIS A 392 5.89 -13.01 7.49
C HIS A 392 6.23 -13.01 6.01
N THR A 393 6.32 -14.19 5.41
CA THR A 393 6.37 -14.37 3.96
C THR A 393 5.17 -15.21 3.55
N VAL A 394 4.32 -14.63 2.72
CA VAL A 394 3.07 -15.23 2.26
C VAL A 394 3.27 -15.69 0.83
N TYR A 395 2.88 -16.94 0.58
CA TYR A 395 2.85 -17.55 -0.74
C TYR A 395 1.39 -17.80 -1.13
N PRO A 396 1.07 -17.89 -2.43
CA PRO A 396 -0.27 -18.28 -2.85
C PRO A 396 -0.65 -19.64 -2.27
N SER A 397 -1.90 -19.77 -1.84
CA SER A 397 -2.46 -21.05 -1.39
C SER A 397 -2.63 -22.04 -2.55
N ASP A 398 -2.99 -21.55 -3.75
CA ASP A 398 -3.08 -22.39 -4.96
C ASP A 398 -1.67 -22.68 -5.52
N PRO A 399 -1.27 -23.97 -5.65
CA PRO A 399 -0.01 -24.35 -6.26
C PRO A 399 0.20 -23.85 -7.70
N LYS A 400 -0.88 -23.61 -8.47
CA LYS A 400 -0.81 -23.08 -9.85
C LYS A 400 -0.28 -21.65 -9.91
N ASP A 401 -0.51 -20.89 -8.84
CA ASP A 401 -0.10 -19.49 -8.72
C ASP A 401 1.34 -19.36 -8.20
N LYS A 402 1.97 -20.47 -7.79
CA LYS A 402 3.31 -20.47 -7.23
C LYS A 402 4.34 -19.97 -8.23
N GLY A 403 5.05 -18.91 -7.86
CA GLY A 403 6.08 -18.27 -8.68
C GLY A 403 5.52 -17.34 -9.77
N LYS A 404 4.20 -17.15 -9.84
CA LYS A 404 3.58 -16.11 -10.67
C LYS A 404 3.87 -14.74 -10.09
N LYS A 405 4.17 -13.76 -10.95
CA LYS A 405 4.55 -12.41 -10.52
C LYS A 405 3.37 -11.74 -9.82
N LEU A 406 3.64 -11.11 -8.68
CA LEU A 406 2.72 -10.12 -8.11
C LEU A 406 3.04 -8.74 -8.69
N LEU A 407 2.01 -8.02 -9.09
CA LEU A 407 2.11 -6.71 -9.73
C LEU A 407 1.57 -5.59 -8.83
N ALA A 408 0.57 -5.91 -7.99
CA ALA A 408 -0.12 -4.91 -7.19
C ALA A 408 -0.40 -5.40 -5.77
N LEU A 409 -0.42 -4.45 -4.85
CA LEU A 409 -0.70 -4.65 -3.44
C LEU A 409 -1.50 -3.45 -2.91
N ASP A 410 -2.49 -3.70 -2.07
CA ASP A 410 -3.16 -2.66 -1.30
C ASP A 410 -3.44 -3.16 0.12
N TRP A 411 -3.23 -2.30 1.11
CA TRP A 411 -3.46 -2.60 2.51
C TRP A 411 -4.53 -1.69 3.08
N HIS A 412 -5.72 -2.25 3.31
CA HIS A 412 -6.87 -1.53 3.83
C HIS A 412 -7.39 -2.16 5.12
N LYS A 413 -7.23 -1.43 6.23
CA LYS A 413 -7.51 -1.90 7.60
C LYS A 413 -6.81 -3.24 7.89
N SER A 414 -7.59 -4.28 8.20
CA SER A 414 -7.11 -5.64 8.45
C SER A 414 -6.93 -6.47 7.18
N LEU A 415 -7.27 -5.95 6.00
CA LEU A 415 -7.21 -6.66 4.73
C LEU A 415 -5.97 -6.29 3.92
N LEU A 416 -5.37 -7.31 3.32
CA LEU A 416 -4.28 -7.19 2.36
C LEU A 416 -4.70 -7.82 1.03
N LEU A 417 -4.81 -6.96 0.02
CA LEU A 417 -5.17 -7.33 -1.34
C LEU A 417 -3.90 -7.48 -2.16
N ALA A 418 -3.81 -8.53 -2.97
CA ALA A 418 -2.71 -8.73 -3.89
C ALA A 418 -3.20 -9.29 -5.22
N GLY A 419 -2.64 -8.77 -6.31
CA GLY A 419 -2.96 -9.19 -7.68
C GLY A 419 -1.71 -9.29 -8.56
N GLY A 420 -1.80 -10.05 -9.64
CA GLY A 420 -0.71 -10.16 -10.60
C GLY A 420 -0.97 -11.11 -11.77
N GLU A 421 0.10 -11.77 -12.22
CA GLU A 421 0.14 -12.62 -13.42
C GLU A 421 -0.78 -13.85 -13.36
N SER A 422 -1.18 -14.30 -12.16
CA SER A 422 -2.10 -15.44 -12.04
C SER A 422 -3.54 -15.10 -12.39
N GLY A 423 -3.91 -13.81 -12.46
CA GLY A 423 -5.31 -13.38 -12.57
C GLY A 423 -6.12 -13.61 -11.28
N SER A 424 -5.48 -14.04 -10.18
CA SER A 424 -6.15 -14.25 -8.89
C SER A 424 -6.01 -13.01 -8.00
N LEU A 425 -7.13 -12.37 -7.65
CA LEU A 425 -7.16 -11.37 -6.58
C LEU A 425 -7.16 -12.12 -5.25
N ARG A 426 -6.05 -12.05 -4.52
CA ARG A 426 -5.89 -12.71 -3.22
C ARG A 426 -6.14 -11.74 -2.08
N ILE A 427 -7.00 -12.14 -1.14
CA ILE A 427 -7.38 -11.35 0.01
C ILE A 427 -6.88 -12.06 1.27
N HIS A 428 -6.07 -11.37 2.06
CA HIS A 428 -5.58 -11.89 3.33
C HIS A 428 -6.09 -11.04 4.50
N SER A 429 -6.39 -11.66 5.63
CA SER A 429 -6.76 -10.98 6.87
C SER A 429 -5.65 -11.09 7.92
N PHE A 430 -5.42 -10.00 8.66
CA PHE A 430 -4.48 -9.95 9.78
C PHE A 430 -5.10 -10.23 11.15
N ASN A 431 -6.42 -10.36 11.25
CA ASN A 431 -7.13 -10.71 12.50
C ASN A 431 -8.16 -11.80 12.21
N SER A 432 -7.89 -13.04 12.61
CA SER A 432 -8.90 -14.11 12.68
C SER A 432 -9.37 -14.40 14.12
N GLN A 433 -9.03 -13.53 15.08
CA GLN A 433 -9.55 -13.58 16.44
C GLN A 433 -10.09 -12.20 16.86
N GLU A 434 -11.33 -12.20 17.35
CA GLU A 434 -12.08 -11.11 17.98
C GLU A 434 -12.85 -10.13 17.08
N THR A 435 -13.89 -10.66 16.41
CA THR A 435 -15.22 -10.04 16.45
C THR A 435 -16.23 -11.11 16.87
N VAL A 436 -16.16 -11.52 18.12
CA VAL A 436 -17.28 -12.16 18.82
C VAL A 436 -17.45 -11.32 20.08
N ASP A 437 -18.65 -10.77 20.23
CA ASP A 437 -19.16 -10.00 21.38
C ASP A 437 -18.77 -8.51 21.44
N ALA A 438 -19.52 -7.72 20.65
CA ALA A 438 -20.04 -6.45 21.11
C ALA A 438 -21.53 -6.40 20.73
N GLU A 439 -22.37 -6.96 21.59
CA GLU A 439 -23.79 -6.58 21.72
C GLU A 439 -23.93 -5.17 22.30
#